data_AF-A0A381X8W8-F1
#
_entry.id   AF-A0A381X8W8-F1
#
_cell.length_a   1.000
_cell.length_b   1.000
_cell.length_c   1.000
_cell.angle_alpha   90.00
_cell.angle_beta   90.00
_cell.angle_gamma   90.00
#
_symmetry.space_group_name_H-M   'P 1'
#
loop_
_entity.id
_entity.type
_entity.pdbx_description
1 polymer ?
#
loop_
_entity_poly.entity_id
_entity_poly.type
_entity_poly.pdbx_seq_one_letter_code
_entity_poly.pdbx_strand_id
1 'polypeptide(L)'
;MGERPEKQPQGILQVPLEDLVPGQYQPRNKMHKDTLEGLSKSIKAQGVLQPILARKKASKGYEIVVGERRWRAAQLAGLKTIPTIVKELNNDEAAKIALIENLQREDLNA
;
A
#
# COMPACT_ATOMS: atom_id res chain seq x y z
N MET A 1 9.19 -36.06 2.44
CA MET A 1 9.28 -34.82 1.64
C MET A 1 8.02 -34.03 1.93
N GLY A 2 8.10 -33.01 2.79
CA GLY A 2 6.95 -32.17 3.11
C GLY A 2 6.72 -31.19 1.96
N GLU A 3 5.50 -31.17 1.44
CA GLU A 3 5.06 -30.27 0.39
C GLU A 3 5.30 -28.82 0.86
N ARG A 4 6.18 -28.11 0.16
CA ARG A 4 6.36 -26.67 0.36
C ARG A 4 5.10 -26.00 -0.20
N PRO A 5 4.37 -25.18 0.58
CA PRO A 5 3.20 -24.51 0.03
C PRO A 5 3.65 -23.63 -1.13
N GLU A 6 3.11 -23.89 -2.32
CA GLU A 6 3.26 -23.02 -3.49
C GLU A 6 2.81 -21.62 -3.09
N LYS A 7 3.78 -20.71 -2.90
CA LYS A 7 3.50 -19.29 -2.78
C LYS A 7 2.88 -18.86 -4.10
N GLN A 8 1.55 -18.76 -4.12
CA GLN A 8 0.81 -18.20 -5.25
C GLN A 8 1.49 -16.89 -5.67
N PRO A 9 1.74 -16.65 -6.96
CA PRO A 9 2.31 -15.40 -7.42
C PRO A 9 1.34 -14.30 -7.00
N GLN A 10 1.76 -13.47 -6.05
CA GLN A 10 0.98 -12.33 -5.60
C GLN A 10 1.02 -11.29 -6.73
N GLY A 11 0.12 -11.48 -7.70
CA GLY A 11 0.01 -10.66 -8.89
C GLY A 11 -0.32 -9.22 -8.53
N ILE A 12 0.25 -8.29 -9.29
CA ILE A 12 -0.09 -6.87 -9.19
C ILE A 12 -1.45 -6.69 -9.87
N LEU A 13 -2.46 -6.29 -9.10
CA LEU A 13 -3.81 -6.00 -9.59
C LEU A 13 -4.00 -4.50 -9.72
N GLN A 14 -4.71 -4.05 -10.75
CA GLN A 14 -5.16 -2.66 -10.82
C GLN A 14 -6.46 -2.51 -10.03
N VAL A 15 -6.39 -1.86 -8.87
CA VAL A 15 -7.53 -1.69 -7.97
C VAL A 15 -8.06 -0.25 -8.08
N PRO A 16 -9.38 -0.04 -8.17
CA PRO A 16 -9.97 1.30 -8.13
C PRO A 16 -9.61 2.02 -6.83
N LEU A 17 -9.25 3.31 -6.91
CA LEU A 17 -8.92 4.07 -5.69
C LEU A 17 -10.10 4.21 -4.73
N GLU A 18 -11.34 4.11 -5.23
CA GLU A 18 -12.58 4.12 -4.45
C GLU A 18 -12.79 2.84 -3.62
N ASP A 19 -12.26 1.70 -4.08
CA ASP A 19 -12.35 0.42 -3.39
C ASP A 19 -11.25 0.28 -2.32
N LEU A 20 -10.29 1.21 -2.26
CA LEU A 20 -9.17 1.21 -1.33
C LEU A 20 -9.43 2.16 -0.16
N VAL A 21 -9.31 1.63 1.06
CA VAL A 21 -9.41 2.41 2.29
C VAL A 21 -8.09 2.38 3.06
N PRO A 22 -7.66 3.49 3.68
CA PRO A 22 -6.48 3.50 4.52
C PRO A 22 -6.70 2.62 5.76
N GLY A 23 -5.70 1.80 6.11
CA GLY A 23 -5.73 1.00 7.33
C GLY A 23 -5.61 1.86 8.60
N GLN A 24 -6.16 1.37 9.71
CA GLN A 24 -6.17 2.10 10.99
C GLN A 24 -4.79 2.27 11.67
N TYR A 25 -3.74 1.66 11.12
CA TYR A 25 -2.43 1.51 11.78
C TYR A 25 -1.37 2.56 11.37
N GLN A 26 -1.76 3.78 10.98
CA GLN A 26 -0.80 4.87 10.74
C GLN A 26 -0.99 6.06 11.70
N PRO A 27 -0.32 6.04 12.88
CA PRO A 27 -0.48 7.07 13.91
C PRO A 27 0.28 8.39 13.64
N ARG A 28 0.93 8.57 12.48
CA ARG A 28 1.66 9.82 12.17
C ARG A 28 0.75 10.84 11.49
N ASN A 29 -0.07 11.49 12.31
CA ASN A 29 -1.05 12.54 11.99
C ASN A 29 -0.44 13.89 11.53
N LYS A 30 0.74 13.89 10.90
CA LYS A 30 1.38 15.07 10.29
C LYS A 30 2.15 14.66 9.02
N MET A 31 1.47 14.12 8.02
CA MET A 31 2.09 13.95 6.70
C MET A 31 2.25 15.31 6.03
N HIS A 32 3.50 15.71 5.83
CA HIS A 32 3.92 16.92 5.12
C HIS A 32 3.25 16.98 3.73
N LYS A 33 2.19 17.79 3.60
CA LYS A 33 1.46 18.04 2.34
C LYS A 33 2.41 18.35 1.17
N ASP A 34 3.49 19.08 1.44
CA ASP A 34 4.54 19.40 0.47
C ASP A 34 5.13 18.18 -0.24
N THR A 35 5.42 17.11 0.50
CA THR A 35 6.02 15.89 -0.07
C THR A 35 5.03 15.04 -0.87
N LEU A 36 3.72 15.28 -0.71
CA LEU A 36 2.66 14.60 -1.45
C LEU A 36 2.46 15.19 -2.84
N GLU A 37 2.60 16.51 -3.00
CA GLU A 37 2.46 17.17 -4.30
C GLU A 37 3.58 16.78 -5.27
N GLY A 38 4.84 16.71 -4.80
CA GLY A 38 5.95 16.24 -5.62
C GLY A 38 5.76 14.80 -6.09
N LEU A 39 5.31 13.91 -5.20
CA LEU A 39 5.00 12.53 -5.54
C LEU A 39 3.82 12.43 -6.51
N SER A 40 2.79 13.27 -6.34
CA SER A 40 1.64 13.31 -7.23
C SER A 40 2.03 13.74 -8.64
N LYS A 41 2.88 14.77 -8.79
CA LYS A 41 3.41 15.19 -10.11
C LYS A 41 4.20 14.07 -10.78
N SER A 42 5.05 13.36 -10.04
CA SER A 42 5.80 12.21 -10.56
C SER A 42 4.86 11.08 -11.00
N ILE A 43 3.87 10.73 -10.17
CA ILE A 43 2.87 9.71 -10.49
C ILE A 43 2.02 10.11 -11.70
N LYS A 44 1.70 11.39 -11.86
CA LYS A 44 0.97 11.89 -13.02
C LYS A 44 1.79 11.77 -14.31
N ALA A 45 3.11 11.98 -14.22
CA ALA A 45 4.00 11.92 -15.38
C ALA A 45 4.38 10.48 -15.79
N GLN A 46 4.61 9.59 -14.83
CA GLN A 46 5.19 8.26 -15.08
C GLN A 46 4.31 7.10 -14.61
N GLY A 47 3.18 7.39 -13.96
CA GLY A 47 2.36 6.38 -13.29
C GLY A 47 2.97 5.93 -11.96
N VAL A 48 2.34 4.94 -11.34
CA VAL A 48 2.81 4.35 -10.08
C VAL A 48 3.75 3.21 -10.38
N LEU A 49 5.06 3.44 -10.19
CA LEU A 49 6.12 2.45 -10.46
C LEU A 49 6.14 1.31 -9.43
N GLN A 50 5.88 1.62 -8.16
CA GLN A 50 5.87 0.64 -7.09
C GLN A 50 4.44 0.39 -6.60
N PRO A 51 3.94 -0.85 -6.69
CA PRO A 51 2.59 -1.16 -6.25
C PRO A 51 2.41 -0.92 -4.75
N ILE A 52 1.18 -0.66 -4.34
CA ILE A 52 0.81 -0.61 -2.92
C ILE A 52 0.47 -2.01 -2.41
N LEU A 53 0.54 -2.22 -1.10
CA LEU A 53 0.11 -3.46 -0.48
C LEU A 53 -1.25 -3.24 0.16
N ALA A 54 -2.23 -4.03 -0.25
CA ALA A 54 -3.54 -4.04 0.36
C ALA A 54 -3.93 -5.45 0.78
N ARG A 55 -4.82 -5.54 1.77
CA ARG A 55 -5.49 -6.78 2.14
C ARG A 55 -6.97 -6.72 1.79
N LYS A 56 -7.56 -7.86 1.48
CA LYS A 56 -9.00 -7.95 1.24
C LYS A 56 -9.73 -7.73 2.57
N LYS A 57 -10.73 -6.86 2.58
CA LYS A 57 -11.59 -6.68 3.77
C LYS A 57 -12.66 -7.78 3.81
N ALA A 58 -13.20 -8.04 5.00
CA ALA A 58 -14.38 -8.88 5.16
C ALA A 58 -15.61 -8.27 4.48
N SER A 59 -15.70 -6.94 4.47
CA SER A 59 -16.64 -6.15 3.66
C SER A 59 -16.07 -5.89 2.26
N LYS A 60 -16.90 -5.47 1.30
CA LYS A 60 -16.45 -5.10 -0.06
C LYS A 60 -15.33 -4.04 0.01
N GLY A 61 -14.29 -4.23 -0.81
CA GLY A 61 -13.13 -3.34 -0.91
C GLY A 61 -11.84 -3.93 -0.31
N TYR A 62 -10.82 -3.08 -0.23
CA TYR A 62 -9.44 -3.41 0.13
C TYR A 62 -8.92 -2.43 1.16
N GLU A 63 -8.18 -2.92 2.15
CA GLU A 63 -7.53 -2.08 3.15
C GLU A 63 -6.03 -1.96 2.83
N ILE A 64 -5.55 -0.72 2.74
CA ILE A 64 -4.14 -0.43 2.49
C ILE A 64 -3.35 -0.77 3.76
N VAL A 65 -2.40 -1.69 3.61
CA VAL A 65 -1.45 -2.08 4.65
C VAL A 65 -0.17 -1.24 4.53
N VAL A 66 0.34 -1.06 3.31
CA VAL A 66 1.57 -0.28 3.02
C VAL A 66 1.37 0.57 1.78
N GLY A 67 1.92 1.79 1.80
CA GLY A 67 1.99 2.66 0.63
C GLY A 67 0.86 3.70 0.55
N GLU A 68 0.27 4.09 1.68
CA GLU A 68 -0.80 5.11 1.74
C GLU A 68 -0.40 6.42 1.04
N ARG A 69 0.86 6.83 1.13
CA ARG A 69 1.38 8.02 0.43
C ARG A 69 1.20 7.93 -1.08
N ARG A 70 1.41 6.75 -1.68
CA ARG A 70 1.24 6.54 -3.12
C ARG A 70 -0.24 6.55 -3.49
N TRP A 71 -1.10 5.95 -2.69
CA TRP A 71 -2.55 6.01 -2.89
C TRP A 71 -3.06 7.46 -2.84
N ARG A 72 -2.69 8.24 -1.81
CA ARG A 72 -3.04 9.67 -1.72
C ARG A 72 -2.49 10.47 -2.89
N ALA A 73 -1.23 10.26 -3.27
CA ALA A 73 -0.61 10.96 -4.40
C ALA A 73 -1.25 10.57 -5.74
N ALA A 74 -1.69 9.32 -5.91
CA ALA A 74 -2.45 8.85 -7.06
C ALA A 74 -3.86 9.44 -7.12
N GLN A 75 -4.54 9.62 -5.99
CA GLN A 75 -5.79 10.37 -5.91
C GLN A 75 -5.58 11.83 -6.35
N LEU A 76 -4.55 12.49 -5.81
CA LEU A 76 -4.19 13.86 -6.20
C LEU A 76 -3.78 13.97 -7.68
N ALA A 77 -3.18 12.91 -8.24
CA ALA A 77 -2.78 12.85 -9.64
C ALA A 77 -3.99 12.66 -10.59
N GLY A 78 -5.16 12.31 -10.05
CA GLY A 78 -6.38 12.05 -10.83
C GLY A 78 -6.42 10.66 -11.46
N LEU A 79 -5.70 9.68 -10.91
CA LEU A 79 -5.77 8.30 -11.38
C LEU A 79 -7.11 7.67 -10.98
N LYS A 80 -7.56 6.67 -11.76
CA LYS A 80 -8.77 5.87 -11.47
C LYS A 80 -8.46 4.54 -10.81
N THR A 81 -7.28 3.99 -11.11
CA THR A 81 -6.78 2.73 -10.55
C THR A 81 -5.33 2.89 -10.11
N ILE A 82 -4.91 2.03 -9.18
CA ILE A 82 -3.53 1.97 -8.70
C ILE A 82 -3.05 0.51 -8.68
N PRO A 83 -1.82 0.21 -9.14
CA PRO A 83 -1.24 -1.12 -9.02
C PRO A 83 -1.11 -1.50 -7.55
N THR A 84 -1.72 -2.62 -7.19
CA THR A 84 -1.96 -3.07 -5.83
C THR A 84 -1.69 -4.55 -5.75
N ILE A 85 -0.81 -4.94 -4.83
CA ILE A 85 -0.62 -6.33 -4.44
C ILE A 85 -1.68 -6.62 -3.38
N VAL A 86 -2.62 -7.51 -3.69
CA VAL A 86 -3.62 -7.96 -2.72
C VAL A 86 -3.11 -9.22 -2.05
N LYS A 87 -2.97 -9.18 -0.72
CA LYS A 87 -2.63 -10.35 0.08
C LYS A 87 -3.74 -10.67 1.06
N GLU A 88 -4.06 -11.95 1.22
CA GLU A 88 -4.89 -12.40 2.33
C GLU A 88 -4.00 -12.42 3.58
N LEU A 89 -4.19 -11.40 4.43
CA LEU A 89 -3.41 -11.21 5.64
C LEU A 89 -4.36 -11.15 6.84
N ASN A 90 -4.10 -12.00 7.82
CA ASN A 90 -4.79 -11.98 9.10
C ASN A 90 -4.37 -10.71 9.87
N ASN A 91 -5.12 -10.30 10.90
CA ASN A 91 -4.80 -9.09 11.68
C ASN A 91 -3.37 -9.12 12.23
N ASP A 92 -2.93 -10.26 12.77
CA ASP A 92 -1.56 -10.45 13.24
C ASP A 92 -0.50 -10.32 12.14
N GLU A 93 -0.76 -10.83 10.93
CA GLU A 93 0.20 -10.73 9.82
C GLU A 93 0.27 -9.30 9.26
N ALA A 94 -0.88 -8.62 9.14
CA ALA A 94 -0.92 -7.22 8.74
C ALA A 94 -0.16 -6.33 9.73
N ALA A 95 -0.34 -6.55 11.04
CA ALA A 95 0.38 -5.84 12.09
C ALA A 95 1.89 -6.12 12.05
N LYS A 96 2.30 -7.38 11.86
CA LYS A 96 3.72 -7.75 11.70
C LYS A 96 4.36 -7.10 10.48
N ILE A 97 3.69 -7.10 9.32
CA ILE A 97 4.22 -6.50 8.09
C ILE A 97 4.31 -4.99 8.22
N ALA A 98 3.30 -4.34 8.80
CA ALA A 98 3.33 -2.90 9.06
C ALA A 98 4.48 -2.52 10.02
N LEU A 99 4.73 -3.34 11.05
CA LEU A 99 5.85 -3.16 11.97
C LEU A 99 7.20 -3.35 11.27
N ILE A 100 7.35 -4.38 10.43
CA ILE A 100 8.58 -4.64 9.67
C ILE A 100 8.88 -3.50 8.70
N GLU A 101 7.86 -2.96 8.00
CA GLU A 101 8.04 -1.80 7.12
C GLU A 101 8.46 -0.56 7.90
N ASN A 102 7.89 -0.36 9.09
CA ASN A 102 8.28 0.73 9.96
C ASN A 102 9.73 0.58 10.46
N LEU A 103 10.15 -0.63 10.84
CA LEU A 103 11.52 -0.91 11.29
C LEU A 103 12.54 -0.74 10.15
N GLN A 104 12.21 -1.18 8.94
CA GLN A 104 13.05 -0.97 7.75
C GLN A 104 13.27 0.52 7.42
N ARG A 105 12.38 1.43 7.83
CA ARG A 105 12.59 2.87 7.66
C ARG A 105 13.58 3.46 8.65
N GLU A 106 13.74 2.86 9.83
CA GLU A 106 14.62 3.40 10.87
C GLU A 106 16.09 3.14 10.53
N ASP A 107 16.42 1.97 9.95
CA ASP A 107 17.78 1.65 9.47
C ASP A 107 18.20 2.45 8.23
N LEU A 108 17.26 2.94 7.41
CA LEU A 108 17.56 3.72 6.20
C LEU A 108 17.82 5.22 6.49
N ASN A 109 17.75 5.65 7.75
CA ASN A 109 18.04 7.02 8.20
C ASN A 109 19.33 7.11 9.06
N ALA A 110 20.15 6.06 9.12
CA ALA A 110 21.46 6.07 9.77
C ALA A 110 22.60 6.35 8.79
#